data_AF-A0A0Q4EV56-F1
#
_entry.id   AF-A0A0Q4EV56-F1
#
_cell.length_a   1.000
_cell.length_b   1.000
_cell.length_c   1.000
_cell.angle_alpha   90.00
_cell.angle_beta   90.00
_cell.angle_gamma   90.00
#
_symmetry.space_group_name_H-M   'P 1'
#
loop_
_entity.id
_entity.type
_entity.pdbx_description
1 polymer ?
#
loop_
_entity_poly.entity_id
_entity_poly.type
_entity_poly.pdbx_seq_one_letter_code
_entity_poly.pdbx_strand_id
1 'polypeptide(L)' 'MTFADSAGRLAGFAGAVLGWAPEVFWQATPAELAGVVGALVGDVQTPPDASTIARLKGAFPDG' A
#
# COMPACT_ATOMS: atom_id res chain seq x y z
N MET A 1 -0.58 -7.59 -15.11
CA MET A 1 -0.47 -8.28 -13.81
C MET A 1 -1.85 -8.77 -13.46
N THR A 2 -2.02 -10.07 -13.21
CA THR A 2 -3.33 -10.62 -12.85
C THR A 2 -3.59 -10.48 -11.35
N PHE A 3 -4.84 -10.72 -10.93
CA PHE A 3 -5.17 -10.84 -9.51
C PHE A 3 -4.34 -11.93 -8.84
N ALA A 4 -4.21 -13.10 -9.48
CA ALA A 4 -3.46 -14.23 -8.95
C ALA A 4 -1.97 -13.89 -8.74
N ASP A 5 -1.34 -13.19 -9.69
CA ASP A 5 0.06 -12.75 -9.55
C ASP A 5 0.23 -11.82 -8.34
N SER A 6 -0.72 -10.91 -8.14
CA SER A 6 -0.69 -9.92 -7.06
C SER A 6 -0.95 -10.57 -5.70
N ALA A 7 -1.95 -11.45 -5.63
CA ALA A 7 -2.30 -12.20 -4.43
C ALA A 7 -1.15 -13.13 -4.01
N GLY A 8 -0.51 -13.82 -4.96
CA GLY A 8 0.64 -14.69 -4.68
C GLY A 8 1.84 -13.92 -4.09
N ARG A 9 2.14 -12.74 -4.63
CA ARG A 9 3.18 -11.86 -4.07
C ARG A 9 2.86 -11.44 -2.65
N LEU A 10 1.61 -11.05 -2.39
CA LEU A 10 1.19 -10.56 -1.08
C LEU A 10 1.11 -11.67 -0.03
N ALA A 11 0.67 -12.88 -0.42
CA ALA A 11 0.71 -14.07 0.43
C ALA A 11 2.15 -14.44 0.83
N GLY A 12 3.09 -14.36 -0.12
CA GLY A 12 4.52 -14.58 0.15
C GLY A 12 5.09 -13.56 1.12
N PHE A 13 4.74 -12.27 0.96
CA PHE A 13 5.10 -11.22 1.90
C PHE A 13 4.52 -11.47 3.30
N ALA A 14 3.24 -11.84 3.40
CA ALA A 14 2.59 -12.12 4.67
C ALA A 14 3.26 -13.30 5.41
N GLY A 15 3.65 -14.35 4.70
CA GLY A 15 4.42 -15.44 5.29
C GLY A 15 5.81 -15.00 5.75
N ALA A 16 6.56 -14.29 4.91
CA ALA A 16 7.95 -13.95 5.18
C ALA A 16 8.13 -12.84 6.24
N VAL A 17 7.22 -11.86 6.28
CA VAL A 17 7.36 -10.65 7.13
C VAL A 17 6.45 -10.71 8.35
N LEU A 18 5.23 -11.20 8.21
CA LEU A 18 4.25 -11.27 9.30
C LEU A 18 4.22 -12.64 10.00
N GLY A 19 4.90 -13.65 9.43
CA GLY A 19 4.86 -15.02 9.94
C GLY A 19 3.50 -15.70 9.79
N TRP A 20 2.66 -15.20 8.88
CA TRP A 20 1.32 -15.75 8.69
C TRP A 20 1.37 -17.09 7.96
N ALA A 21 0.59 -18.05 8.46
CA ALA A 21 0.27 -19.24 7.68
C ALA A 21 -0.59 -18.85 6.46
N PRO A 22 -0.51 -19.58 5.33
CA PRO A 22 -1.27 -19.25 4.11
C PRO A 22 -2.78 -19.11 4.35
N GLU A 23 -3.34 -19.90 5.26
CA GLU A 23 -4.77 -19.87 5.59
C GLU A 23 -5.19 -18.54 6.20
N VAL A 24 -4.33 -17.91 7.00
CA VAL A 24 -4.61 -16.60 7.62
C VAL A 24 -4.71 -15.52 6.53
N PHE A 25 -3.82 -15.55 5.54
CA PHE A 25 -3.87 -14.61 4.41
C PHE A 25 -5.16 -14.76 3.59
N TRP A 26 -5.58 -16.00 3.28
CA TRP A 26 -6.76 -16.23 2.46
C TRP A 26 -8.08 -15.97 3.17
N GLN A 27 -8.09 -16.00 4.51
CA GLN A 27 -9.26 -15.63 5.32
C GLN A 27 -9.32 -14.14 5.65
N ALA A 28 -8.19 -13.43 5.58
CA ALA A 28 -8.16 -11.99 5.85
C ALA A 28 -8.88 -11.20 4.76
N THR A 29 -9.66 -10.21 5.17
CA THR A 29 -10.30 -9.27 4.24
C THR A 29 -9.27 -8.27 3.70
N PRO A 30 -9.52 -7.68 2.51
CA PRO A 30 -8.66 -6.64 1.98
C PRO A 30 -8.48 -5.43 2.91
N ALA A 31 -9.51 -5.08 3.70
CA ALA A 31 -9.45 -3.96 4.65
C ALA A 31 -8.53 -4.26 5.84
N GLU A 32 -8.60 -5.47 6.39
CA GLU A 32 -7.70 -5.91 7.47
C GLU A 32 -6.26 -5.98 6.96
N LEU A 33 -6.06 -6.52 5.75
CA LEU A 33 -4.75 -6.60 5.12
C LEU A 33 -4.14 -5.21 4.89
N ALA A 34 -4.94 -4.25 4.40
CA ALA A 34 -4.52 -2.86 4.25
C ALA A 34 -4.16 -2.22 5.61
N GLY A 35 -4.90 -2.54 6.68
CA GLY A 35 -4.59 -2.08 8.03
C GLY A 35 -3.23 -2.58 8.54
N VAL A 36 -2.94 -3.87 8.38
CA VAL A 36 -1.67 -4.48 8.81
C VAL A 36 -0.50 -3.94 7.99
N VAL A 37 -0.64 -3.84 6.67
CA VAL A 37 0.40 -3.27 5.80
C VAL A 37 0.62 -1.79 6.12
N GLY A 38 -0.46 -1.03 6.36
CA GLY A 38 -0.36 0.37 6.78
C GLY A 38 0.41 0.53 8.08
N ALA A 39 0.16 -0.32 9.08
CA ALA A 39 0.90 -0.30 10.33
C ALA A 39 2.40 -0.61 10.18
N LEU A 40 2.78 -1.48 9.22
CA LEU A 40 4.17 -1.80 8.92
C LEU A 40 4.91 -0.67 8.18
N VAL A 41 4.25 -0.04 7.22
CA VAL A 41 4.85 1.01 6.38
C VAL A 41 4.90 2.36 7.12
N GLY A 42 4.07 2.52 8.16
CA GLY A 42 3.96 3.78 8.89
C GLY A 42 3.10 4.80 8.13
N ASP A 43 3.27 6.08 8.45
CA ASP A 43 2.51 7.16 7.79
C ASP A 43 2.87 7.24 6.31
N VAL A 44 2.01 6.70 5.45
CA VAL A 44 2.15 6.82 4.00
C VAL A 44 1.82 8.25 3.65
N GLN A 45 2.86 9.02 3.32
CA GLN A 45 2.70 10.39 2.82
C GLN A 45 1.74 10.35 1.64
N THR A 46 0.56 10.93 1.84
CA THR A 46 -0.46 10.99 0.79
C THR A 46 0.12 11.81 -0.34
N PRO A 47 0.17 11.29 -1.59
CA PRO A 47 0.62 12.07 -2.73
C PRO A 47 -0.18 13.37 -2.80
N PRO A 48 0.46 14.51 -3.09
CA PRO A 48 -0.25 15.78 -3.18
C PRO A 48 -1.35 15.69 -4.23
N ASP A 49 -2.54 16.16 -3.88
CA ASP A 49 -3.65 16.21 -4.82
C ASP A 49 -3.38 17.22 -5.94
N ALA A 50 -4.23 17.18 -6.97
CA ALA A 50 -4.09 18.07 -8.12
C ALA A 50 -4.10 19.57 -7.74
N SER A 51 -4.82 19.94 -6.68
CA SER A 51 -4.89 21.32 -6.19
C SER A 51 -3.58 21.76 -5.53
N THR A 52 -2.98 20.85 -4.76
CA THR A 52 -1.69 21.04 -4.09
C THR A 52 -0.58 21.13 -5.12
N ILE A 53 -0.61 20.28 -6.13
CA ILE A 53 0.34 20.34 -7.27
C ILE A 53 0.20 21.67 -8.01
N ALA A 54 -1.01 22.12 -8.33
CA ALA A 54 -1.23 23.39 -9.01
C ALA A 54 -0.71 24.59 -8.21
N ARG A 55 -0.93 24.58 -6.89
CA ARG A 55 -0.40 25.61 -5.97
C ARG A 55 1.13 25.62 -5.95
N LEU A 56 1.77 24.45 -5.87
CA LEU A 56 3.23 24.34 -5.88
C LEU A 56 3.82 24.84 -7.21
N LYS A 57 3.24 24.47 -8.34
CA LYS A 57 3.66 24.96 -9.66
C LYS A 57 3.54 26.47 -9.83
N GLY A 58 2.55 27.10 -9.18
CA GLY A 58 2.40 28.56 -9.17
C GLY A 58 3.37 29.26 -8.21
N ALA A 59 3.66 28.64 -7.06
CA ALA A 59 4.55 29.19 -6.04
C ALA A 59 6.05 29.07 -6.41
N PHE A 60 6.42 28.07 -7.22
CA PHE A 60 7.78 27.82 -7.70
C PHE A 60 7.77 27.71 -9.23
N PRO A 61 7.72 28.85 -9.96
CA PRO A 61 7.58 28.88 -11.42
C PRO A 61 8.88 28.55 -12.18
N ASP A 62 9.98 28.35 -11.47
CA ASP A 62 11.30 27.99 -11.94
C ASP A 62 11.45 26.46 -12.05
N GLY A 63 10.90 25.91 -13.13
CA GLY A 63 11.21 24.55 -13.59
C GLY A 63 12.61 24.43 -14.18
#